data_AF-A0A7K0C1M0-F1
#
_entry.id   AF-A0A7K0C1M0-F1
#
_cell.length_a   1.000
_cell.length_b   1.000
_cell.length_c   1.000
_cell.angle_alpha   90.00
_cell.angle_beta   90.00
_cell.angle_gamma   90.00
#
_symmetry.space_group_name_H-M   'P 1'
#
loop_
_entity.id
_entity.type
_entity.pdbx_description
1 polymer ?
#
loop_
_entity_poly.entity_id
_entity_poly.type
_entity_poly.pdbx_seq_one_letter_code
_entity_poly.pdbx_strand_id
1 'polypeptide(L)'
;MWEDNSSRKLPADLGRGLAVIRPTAGADPRPNFVIALFRCGKRQPWISIDFAPVVRGRDALTDLVGFIRIAEQRFGRLHKCAPKPS
;
A
#
# COMPACT_ATOMS: atom_id res chain seq x y z
N MET A 1 -18.71 -0.35 -18.79
CA MET A 1 -17.40 0.33 -18.91
C MET A 1 -17.21 1.09 -17.62
N TRP A 2 -16.48 0.52 -16.67
CA TRP A 2 -16.36 1.04 -15.30
C TRP A 2 -15.03 1.79 -15.20
N GLU A 3 -15.06 3.11 -15.15
CA GLU A 3 -13.94 3.88 -14.59
C GLU A 3 -14.03 3.74 -13.06
N ASP A 4 -13.49 2.64 -12.55
CA ASP A 4 -13.67 2.27 -11.15
C ASP A 4 -12.61 2.96 -10.27
N ASN A 5 -13.00 4.06 -9.61
CA ASN A 5 -12.19 4.80 -8.62
C ASN A 5 -11.87 3.97 -7.34
N SER A 6 -12.25 2.69 -7.31
CA SER A 6 -12.05 1.76 -6.19
C SER A 6 -10.60 1.27 -6.04
N SER A 7 -9.76 1.48 -7.05
CA SER A 7 -8.38 0.99 -7.07
C SER A 7 -7.40 1.98 -7.69
N ARG A 8 -6.16 1.99 -7.20
CA ARG A 8 -5.06 2.77 -7.75
C ARG A 8 -3.77 1.96 -7.74
N LYS A 9 -3.02 2.00 -8.85
CA LYS A 9 -1.63 1.50 -8.86
C LYS A 9 -0.79 2.33 -7.89
N LEU A 10 0.13 1.68 -7.19
CA LEU A 10 1.06 2.45 -6.38
C LEU A 10 1.93 3.37 -7.26
N PRO A 11 2.25 4.58 -6.78
CA PRO A 11 3.28 5.42 -7.37
C PRO A 11 4.56 4.61 -7.60
N ALA A 12 5.21 4.82 -8.76
CA ALA A 12 6.36 4.01 -9.17
C ALA A 12 7.54 4.13 -8.18
N ASP A 13 7.65 5.21 -7.42
CA ASP A 13 8.66 5.42 -6.38
C ASP A 13 8.48 4.50 -5.14
N LEU A 14 7.34 3.81 -5.01
CA LEU A 14 7.03 2.80 -3.99
C LEU A 14 7.10 1.36 -4.53
N GLY A 15 7.56 1.18 -5.78
CA GLY A 15 7.68 -0.14 -6.40
C GLY A 15 6.37 -0.69 -6.97
N ARG A 16 6.22 -2.02 -6.99
CA ARG A 16 5.06 -2.70 -7.61
C ARG A 16 4.02 -3.03 -6.56
N GLY A 17 2.77 -2.68 -6.82
CA GLY A 17 1.68 -2.96 -5.89
C GLY A 17 0.39 -2.22 -6.23
N LEU A 18 -0.59 -2.34 -5.33
CA LEU A 18 -1.92 -1.77 -5.51
C LEU A 18 -2.48 -1.24 -4.18
N ALA A 19 -3.32 -0.21 -4.28
CA ALA A 19 -4.19 0.27 -3.20
C ALA A 19 -5.65 0.12 -3.63
N VAL A 20 -6.50 -0.47 -2.78
CA VAL A 20 -7.93 -0.71 -3.05
C VAL A 20 -8.77 -0.31 -1.84
N ILE A 21 -9.95 0.23 -2.12
CA ILE A 21 -11.03 0.46 -1.16
C ILE A 21 -12.15 -0.55 -1.44
N ARG A 22 -12.53 -1.35 -0.44
CA ARG A 22 -13.60 -2.38 -0.50
C ARG A 22 -13.39 -3.48 -1.56
N PRO A 23 -12.38 -4.36 -1.42
CA PRO A 23 -12.22 -5.54 -2.27
C PRO A 23 -13.31 -6.58 -2.00
N THR A 24 -14.03 -7.01 -3.03
CA THR A 24 -15.04 -8.08 -2.97
C THR A 24 -14.39 -9.46 -3.11
N ALA A 25 -13.74 -9.95 -2.05
CA ALA A 25 -13.20 -11.31 -2.00
C ALA A 25 -13.54 -12.00 -0.66
N GLY A 26 -14.83 -12.35 -0.49
CA GLY A 26 -15.26 -13.57 0.19
C GLY A 26 -15.24 -13.68 1.72
N ALA A 27 -14.83 -12.67 2.48
CA ALA A 27 -15.06 -12.60 3.92
C ALA A 27 -15.21 -11.12 4.30
N ASP A 28 -16.11 -10.82 5.26
CA ASP A 28 -16.38 -9.53 5.92
C ASP A 28 -15.59 -8.34 5.32
N PRO A 29 -16.23 -7.41 4.56
CA PRO A 29 -15.59 -6.55 3.56
C PRO A 29 -14.21 -6.11 4.01
N ARG A 30 -13.19 -6.80 3.46
CA ARG A 30 -11.82 -6.52 3.85
C ARG A 30 -11.58 -5.03 3.64
N PRO A 31 -11.09 -4.34 4.65
CA PRO A 31 -11.16 -2.91 4.64
C PRO A 31 -9.98 -2.33 3.84
N ASN A 32 -9.79 -1.00 3.85
CA ASN A 32 -8.77 -0.31 3.07
C ASN A 32 -7.46 -1.12 3.01
N PHE A 33 -7.04 -1.52 1.80
CA PHE A 33 -5.93 -2.46 1.60
C PHE A 33 -4.87 -1.86 0.70
N VAL A 34 -3.61 -2.05 1.07
CA VAL A 34 -2.46 -1.68 0.26
C VAL A 34 -1.35 -2.71 0.39
N ILE A 35 -0.69 -3.02 -0.72
CA ILE A 35 0.47 -3.92 -0.75
C ILE A 35 1.55 -3.35 -1.67
N ALA A 36 2.80 -3.40 -1.23
CA ALA A 36 3.95 -2.92 -1.97
C ALA A 36 5.12 -3.91 -1.92
N LEU A 37 5.78 -4.07 -3.07
CA LEU A 37 7.05 -4.74 -3.22
C LEU A 37 8.14 -3.73 -3.55
N PHE A 38 9.13 -3.60 -2.67
CA PHE A 38 10.24 -2.65 -2.83
C PHE A 38 11.59 -3.34 -2.58
N ARG A 39 12.66 -2.71 -3.04
CA ARG A 39 14.05 -3.16 -2.84
C ARG A 39 14.69 -2.41 -1.70
N CYS A 40 15.44 -3.13 -0.87
CA CYS A 40 16.22 -2.61 0.24
C CYS A 40 17.60 -3.29 0.22
N GLY A 41 18.56 -2.67 -0.46
CA GLY A 41 19.85 -3.30 -0.75
C GLY A 41 19.67 -4.57 -1.61
N LYS A 42 20.06 -5.74 -1.06
CA LYS A 42 19.86 -7.05 -1.69
C LYS A 42 18.52 -7.72 -1.32
N ARG A 43 17.71 -7.09 -0.47
CA ARG A 43 16.42 -7.62 0.00
C ARG A 43 15.28 -7.08 -0.86
N GLN A 44 14.21 -7.85 -0.98
CA GLN A 44 13.01 -7.49 -1.73
C GLN A 44 11.73 -7.78 -0.90
N PRO A 45 11.50 -7.03 0.19
CA PRO A 45 10.34 -7.24 1.07
C PRO A 45 9.01 -6.95 0.38
N TRP A 46 8.00 -7.74 0.76
CA TRP A 46 6.59 -7.45 0.56
C TRP A 46 6.01 -6.90 1.86
N ILE A 47 5.36 -5.74 1.81
CA ILE A 47 4.60 -5.19 2.94
C ILE A 47 3.16 -4.97 2.51
N SER A 48 2.22 -5.51 3.29
CA SER A 48 0.79 -5.28 3.15
C SER A 48 0.21 -4.65 4.41
N ILE A 49 -0.75 -3.74 4.25
CA ILE A 49 -1.48 -3.09 5.33
C ILE A 49 -2.97 -3.14 4.99
N ASP A 50 -3.77 -3.63 5.94
CA ASP A 50 -5.23 -3.60 5.91
C ASP A 50 -5.82 -3.08 7.22
N PHE A 51 -6.86 -2.24 7.14
CA PHE A 51 -7.55 -1.71 8.32
C PHE A 51 -8.95 -1.20 8.01
N ALA A 52 -9.89 -1.41 8.94
CA ALA A 52 -11.30 -0.96 8.88
C ALA A 52 -11.43 0.53 8.50
N PRO A 53 -12.39 0.96 7.66
CA PRO A 53 -12.60 2.39 7.43
C PRO A 53 -13.04 3.05 8.73
N VAL A 54 -12.26 4.04 9.21
CA VAL A 54 -12.52 4.71 10.50
C VAL A 54 -13.35 5.99 10.33
N VAL A 55 -13.26 6.66 9.17
CA VAL A 55 -13.94 7.94 8.88
C VAL A 55 -14.47 7.94 7.45
N ARG A 56 -15.65 8.54 7.21
CA ARG A 56 -16.25 8.73 5.87
C ARG A 56 -15.79 10.07 5.25
N GLY A 57 -15.68 10.13 3.92
CA GLY A 57 -15.42 11.38 3.18
C GLY A 57 -13.94 11.79 3.08
N ARG A 58 -13.01 10.98 3.59
CA ARG A 58 -11.56 11.17 3.46
C ARG A 58 -11.00 10.29 2.33
N ASP A 59 -9.99 10.77 1.62
CA ASP A 59 -9.31 10.01 0.57
C ASP A 59 -8.43 8.89 1.16
N ALA A 60 -9.05 7.71 1.35
CA ALA A 60 -8.38 6.54 1.91
C ALA A 60 -7.25 6.00 1.03
N LEU A 61 -7.27 6.24 -0.29
CA LEU A 61 -6.16 5.83 -1.17
C LEU A 61 -4.89 6.63 -0.84
N THR A 62 -5.03 7.94 -0.61
CA THR A 62 -3.90 8.80 -0.22
C THR A 62 -3.34 8.38 1.14
N ASP A 63 -4.19 8.05 2.12
CA ASP A 63 -3.74 7.57 3.42
C ASP A 63 -3.01 6.21 3.31
N LEU A 64 -3.54 5.27 2.53
CA LEU A 64 -2.91 3.97 2.27
C LEU A 64 -1.50 4.10 1.65
N VAL A 65 -1.35 4.98 0.65
CA VAL A 65 -0.04 5.30 0.06
C VAL A 65 0.90 5.90 1.12
N GLY A 66 0.39 6.79 1.97
CA GLY A 66 1.13 7.35 3.08
C GLY A 66 1.63 6.29 4.07
N PHE A 67 0.78 5.33 4.44
CA PHE A 67 1.14 4.25 5.36
C PHE A 67 2.25 3.35 4.82
N ILE A 68 2.17 2.95 3.55
CA ILE A 68 3.23 2.16 2.92
C ILE A 68 4.55 2.94 2.90
N ARG A 69 4.53 4.23 2.56
CA ARG A 69 5.75 5.05 2.57
C ARG A 69 6.39 5.09 3.97
N ILE A 70 5.59 5.20 5.04
CA ILE A 70 6.08 5.13 6.42
C ILE A 70 6.70 3.75 6.71
N ALA A 71 6.03 2.67 6.31
CA ALA A 71 6.51 1.30 6.51
C ALA A 71 7.84 1.04 5.77
N GLU A 72 7.94 1.45 4.50
CA GLU A 72 9.16 1.36 3.70
C GLU A 72 10.33 2.12 4.34
N GLN A 73 10.10 3.36 4.75
CA GLN A 73 11.13 4.18 5.41
C GLN A 73 11.58 3.56 6.73
N ARG A 74 10.64 3.04 7.53
CA ARG A 74 10.96 2.36 8.80
C ARG A 74 11.77 1.09 8.55
N PHE A 75 11.36 0.28 7.59
CA PHE A 75 12.10 -0.92 7.17
C PHE A 75 13.52 -0.55 6.73
N GLY A 76 13.66 0.50 5.92
CA GLY A 76 14.94 1.02 5.46
C GLY A 76 15.89 1.41 6.61
N ARG A 77 15.38 2.15 7.59
CA ARG A 77 16.15 2.55 8.79
C ARG A 77 16.57 1.34 9.63
N LEU A 78 15.65 0.40 9.90
CA LEU A 78 15.94 -0.81 10.68
C LEU A 78 17.02 -1.68 10.02
N HIS A 79 17.02 -1.73 8.69
CA HIS A 79 17.90 -2.58 7.92
C HIS A 79 19.07 -1.86 7.26
N LYS A 80 19.29 -0.58 7.59
CA LYS A 80 20.39 0.26 7.08
C LYS A 80 20.51 0.21 5.56
N CYS A 81 19.40 0.38 4.85
CA CYS A 81 19.33 0.41 3.39
C CYS A 81 18.50 1.59 2.91
N ALA A 82 18.69 1.99 1.66
CA ALA A 82 17.78 2.91 0.98
C ALA A 82 16.67 2.09 0.30
N PRO A 83 15.39 2.28 0.69
CA PRO A 83 14.26 1.73 -0.05
C PRO A 83 14.25 2.30 -1.47
N LYS A 84 14.01 1.44 -2.45
CA LYS A 84 13.85 1.80 -3.85
C LYS A 84 12.72 0.99 -4.47
N PRO A 85 12.10 1.48 -5.54
CA PRO A 85 11.19 0.68 -6.36
C PRO A 85 11.80 -0.66 -6.77
N SER A 86 10.94 -1.69 -6.90
CA SER A 86 11.34 -3.00 -7.45
C SER A 86 11.19 -3.08 -8.96
#